data_AF-A0AAE0DS80-F1
#
_entry.id   AF-A0AAE0DS80-F1
#
_cell.length_a   1.000
_cell.length_b   1.000
_cell.length_c   1.000
_cell.angle_alpha   90.00
_cell.angle_beta   90.00
_cell.angle_gamma   90.00
#
_symmetry.space_group_name_H-M   'P 1'
#
loop_
_entity.id
_entity.type
_entity.pdbx_description
1 polymer ?
#
loop_
_entity_poly.entity_id
_entity_poly.type
_entity_poly.pdbx_seq_one_letter_code
_entity_poly.pdbx_strand_id
1 'polypeptide(L)'
;MPGILASYKGERYHLHDYRGYTRAPRGPTEFLNYRHSSLCNVIERCFGVLMACFPILKLMPNCQPSRQRLILIACCGLHNFIRKEARHDRLFREFELENMIIEEEAETNIFNLDILKKT
;
A
#
# COMPACT_ATOMS: atom_id res chain seq x y z
N MET A 1 0.69 12.90 -19.69
CA MET A 1 -0.45 12.99 -18.75
C MET A 1 -0.01 13.83 -17.56
N PRO A 2 -0.62 14.99 -17.29
CA PRO A 2 -0.38 15.73 -16.06
C PRO A 2 -1.27 15.12 -14.96
N GLY A 3 -0.69 14.55 -13.91
CA GLY A 3 -1.47 13.97 -12.81
C GLY A 3 -0.79 12.91 -11.95
N ILE A 4 0.39 12.41 -12.35
CA ILE A 4 1.16 11.45 -11.54
C ILE A 4 2.30 12.23 -10.86
N LEU A 5 2.30 12.24 -9.52
CA LEU A 5 3.37 12.84 -8.73
C LEU A 5 4.52 11.83 -8.64
N ALA A 6 5.43 11.86 -9.61
CA ALA A 6 6.61 11.01 -9.59
C ALA A 6 7.62 11.49 -8.53
N SER A 7 8.35 10.55 -7.93
CA SER A 7 9.45 10.86 -7.03
C SER A 7 10.59 11.61 -7.73
N TYR A 8 11.21 12.54 -7.03
CA TYR A 8 12.43 13.21 -7.48
C TYR A 8 13.61 12.23 -7.46
N LYS A 9 14.25 12.05 -8.62
CA LYS A 9 15.43 11.20 -8.79
C LYS A 9 16.68 11.89 -8.23
N GLY A 10 17.61 11.10 -7.70
CA GLY A 10 18.89 11.59 -7.18
C GLY A 10 18.88 11.99 -5.71
N GLU A 11 17.71 11.96 -5.07
CA GLU A 11 17.51 12.24 -3.64
C GLU A 11 17.03 10.99 -2.90
N ARG A 12 17.11 11.00 -1.57
CA ARG A 12 16.59 9.92 -0.73
C ARG A 12 15.08 9.72 -0.99
N TYR A 13 14.63 8.47 -1.00
CA TYR A 13 13.24 8.13 -1.32
C TYR A 13 12.60 7.21 -0.29
N HIS A 14 13.31 6.19 0.18
CA HIS A 14 12.71 5.17 1.01
C HIS A 14 12.46 5.71 2.41
N LEU A 15 11.30 5.37 3.00
CA LEU A 15 10.96 5.81 4.36
C LEU A 15 12.05 5.49 5.39
N HIS A 16 12.73 4.35 5.22
CA HIS A 16 13.81 3.91 6.10
C HIS A 16 15.01 4.88 6.10
N ASP A 17 15.24 5.61 5.00
CA ASP A 17 16.32 6.60 4.86
C ASP A 17 16.12 7.81 5.78
N TYR A 18 14.88 8.03 6.23
CA TYR A 18 14.44 9.15 7.07
C TYR A 18 14.28 8.78 8.55
N ARG A 19 14.53 7.51 8.93
CA ARG A 19 14.40 7.07 10.32
C ARG A 19 15.55 7.56 11.19
N GLY A 20 15.20 8.21 12.30
CA GLY A 20 16.14 8.69 13.31
C GLY A 20 16.29 10.21 13.32
N TYR A 21 16.62 10.76 14.50
CA TYR A 21 16.59 12.20 14.79
C TYR A 21 17.43 13.05 13.80
N THR A 22 18.55 12.52 13.30
CA THR A 22 19.48 13.23 12.40
C THR A 22 19.17 13.07 10.92
N ARG A 23 18.16 12.27 10.55
CA ARG A 23 17.89 11.86 9.16
C ARG A 23 16.68 12.55 8.52
N ALA A 24 16.17 13.62 9.14
CA ALA A 24 15.07 14.41 8.60
C ALA A 24 15.31 14.82 7.13
N PRO A 25 14.22 14.94 6.32
CA PRO A 25 14.32 15.40 4.96
C PRO A 25 14.99 16.78 4.87
N ARG A 26 15.91 16.94 3.93
CA ARG A 26 16.70 18.16 3.70
C ARG A 26 16.25 18.80 2.40
N GLY A 27 15.61 19.95 2.55
CA GLY A 27 15.13 20.72 1.41
C GLY A 27 13.82 20.22 0.80
N PRO A 28 13.31 20.92 -0.22
CA PRO A 28 11.95 20.69 -0.74
C PRO A 28 11.77 19.34 -1.45
N THR A 29 12.79 18.87 -2.16
CA THR A 29 12.74 17.63 -2.96
C THR A 29 12.68 16.38 -2.09
N GLU A 30 13.58 16.26 -1.11
CA GLU A 30 13.52 15.16 -0.11
C GLU A 30 12.23 15.21 0.70
N PHE A 31 11.73 16.41 1.04
CA PHE A 31 10.46 16.52 1.74
C PHE A 31 9.28 15.98 0.92
N LEU A 32 9.23 16.30 -0.38
CA LEU A 32 8.21 15.75 -1.29
C LEU A 32 8.34 14.22 -1.43
N ASN A 33 9.56 13.70 -1.58
CA ASN A 33 9.82 12.26 -1.64
C ASN A 33 9.40 11.55 -0.35
N TYR A 34 9.74 12.11 0.81
CA TYR A 34 9.33 11.57 2.10
C TYR A 34 7.81 11.51 2.24
N ARG A 35 7.10 12.60 1.88
CA ARG A 35 5.63 12.64 1.92
C ARG A 35 5.01 11.64 0.95
N HIS A 36 5.55 11.55 -0.25
CA HIS A 36 5.11 10.59 -1.25
C HIS A 36 5.28 9.15 -0.74
N SER A 37 6.49 8.78 -0.31
CA SER A 37 6.77 7.44 0.22
C SER A 37 5.95 7.14 1.48
N SER A 38 5.72 8.11 2.35
CA SER A 38 4.89 7.95 3.55
C SER A 38 3.45 7.63 3.21
N LEU A 39 2.89 8.30 2.20
CA LEU A 39 1.55 8.03 1.71
C LEU A 39 1.46 6.65 1.04
N CYS A 40 2.41 6.31 0.16
CA CYS A 40 2.48 5.00 -0.48
C CYS A 40 2.55 3.87 0.57
N ASN A 41 3.40 4.02 1.59
CA ASN A 41 3.52 3.04 2.68
C ASN A 41 2.18 2.81 3.40
N VAL A 42 1.41 3.88 3.68
CA VAL A 42 0.09 3.74 4.31
C VAL A 42 -0.88 2.99 3.40
N ILE A 43 -0.90 3.32 2.10
CA ILE A 43 -1.77 2.66 1.11
C ILE A 43 -1.42 1.18 0.99
N GLU A 44 -0.14 0.85 0.81
CA GLU A 44 0.35 -0.52 0.68
C GLU A 44 0.01 -1.35 1.92
N ARG A 45 0.19 -0.80 3.12
CA ARG A 45 -0.15 -1.47 4.38
C ARG A 45 -1.65 -1.70 4.52
N CYS A 46 -2.49 -0.75 4.12
CA CYS A 46 -3.95 -0.94 4.10
C CYS A 46 -4.35 -2.09 3.16
N PHE A 47 -3.75 -2.18 1.98
CA PHE A 47 -3.96 -3.32 1.08
C PHE A 47 -3.41 -4.61 1.67
N GLY A 48 -2.26 -4.59 2.34
CA GLY A 48 -1.69 -5.75 3.04
C GLY A 48 -2.67 -6.36 4.05
N VAL A 49 -3.27 -5.53 4.91
CA VAL A 49 -4.30 -5.99 5.87
C VAL A 49 -5.51 -6.55 5.14
N LEU A 50 -6.00 -5.84 4.11
CA LEU A 50 -7.16 -6.27 3.35
C LEU A 50 -6.94 -7.66 2.73
N MET A 51 -5.77 -7.89 2.13
CA MET A 51 -5.41 -9.19 1.53
C MET A 51 -5.18 -10.28 2.59
N ALA A 52 -4.67 -9.94 3.77
CA ALA A 52 -4.48 -10.88 4.88
C ALA A 52 -5.82 -11.29 5.51
N CYS A 53 -6.76 -10.34 5.68
CA CYS A 53 -8.10 -10.61 6.19
C CYS A 53 -8.96 -11.41 5.19
N PHE A 54 -8.76 -11.18 3.89
CA PHE A 54 -9.59 -11.78 2.83
C PHE A 54 -8.71 -12.50 1.79
N PRO A 55 -8.25 -13.73 2.06
CA PRO A 55 -7.43 -14.51 1.12
C PRO A 55 -8.06 -14.71 -0.26
N ILE A 56 -9.40 -14.62 -0.37
CA ILE A 56 -10.12 -14.64 -1.65
C ILE A 56 -9.66 -13.55 -2.62
N LEU A 57 -9.10 -12.45 -2.12
CA LEU A 57 -8.55 -11.39 -2.95
C LEU A 57 -7.18 -11.74 -3.53
N LYS A 58 -6.40 -12.63 -2.87
CA LYS A 58 -5.11 -13.14 -3.41
C LYS A 58 -5.34 -14.02 -4.63
N LEU A 59 -6.33 -14.90 -4.54
CA LEU A 59 -6.73 -15.81 -5.61
C LEU A 59 -8.11 -15.42 -6.11
N MET A 60 -8.18 -14.28 -6.82
CA MET A 60 -9.43 -13.72 -7.31
C MET A 60 -10.19 -14.79 -8.12
N PRO A 61 -11.45 -15.11 -7.77
CA PRO A 61 -12.21 -16.13 -8.48
C PRO A 61 -12.33 -15.80 -9.97
N ASN A 62 -12.22 -16.82 -10.82
CA ASN A 62 -12.43 -16.70 -12.26
C ASN A 62 -13.93 -16.54 -12.56
N CYS A 63 -14.46 -15.36 -12.25
CA CYS A 63 -15.81 -14.93 -12.53
C CYS A 63 -15.76 -13.63 -13.34
N GLN A 64 -16.93 -13.19 -13.83
CA GLN A 64 -17.01 -11.96 -14.61
C GLN A 64 -16.41 -10.77 -13.84
N PRO A 65 -15.71 -9.83 -14.51
CA PRO A 65 -15.12 -8.66 -13.85
C PRO A 65 -16.12 -7.85 -13.00
N SER A 66 -17.39 -7.83 -13.40
CA SER A 66 -18.48 -7.24 -12.61
C SER A 66 -18.64 -7.89 -11.23
N ARG A 67 -18.52 -9.21 -11.15
CA ARG A 67 -18.61 -9.98 -9.91
C ARG A 67 -17.35 -9.85 -9.06
N GLN A 68 -16.16 -9.85 -9.69
CA GLN A 68 -14.90 -9.59 -8.99
C GLN A 68 -14.91 -8.23 -8.29
N ARG A 69 -15.44 -7.18 -8.94
CA ARG A 69 -15.63 -5.87 -8.30
C ARG A 69 -16.55 -5.93 -7.09
N LEU A 70 -17.65 -6.68 -7.15
CA LEU A 70 -18.55 -6.84 -6.01
C LEU A 70 -17.87 -7.54 -4.82
N ILE A 71 -17.04 -8.55 -5.09
CA ILE A 71 -16.23 -9.22 -4.06
C ILE A 71 -15.30 -8.20 -3.39
N LEU A 72 -14.56 -7.41 -4.19
CA LEU A 72 -13.67 -6.38 -3.67
C LEU A 72 -14.42 -5.36 -2.79
N ILE A 73 -15.55 -4.84 -3.26
CA ILE A 73 -16.37 -3.86 -2.52
C ILE A 73 -16.89 -4.47 -1.21
N ALA A 74 -17.36 -5.73 -1.23
CA ALA A 74 -17.82 -6.42 -0.04
C ALA A 74 -16.69 -6.60 0.99
N CYS A 75 -15.49 -7.02 0.54
CA CYS A 75 -14.31 -7.12 1.39
C CYS A 75 -13.93 -5.77 2.00
N CYS A 76 -13.93 -4.67 1.22
CA CYS A 76 -13.69 -3.32 1.74
C CYS A 76 -14.73 -2.89 2.77
N GLY A 77 -16.01 -3.18 2.54
CA GLY A 77 -17.08 -2.89 3.49
C GLY A 77 -16.92 -3.65 4.81
N LEU A 78 -16.64 -4.95 4.73
CA LEU A 78 -16.36 -5.80 5.90
C LEU A 78 -15.09 -5.37 6.63
N HIS A 79 -14.03 -5.03 5.90
CA HIS A 79 -12.79 -4.48 6.47
C HIS A 79 -13.07 -3.24 7.32
N ASN A 80 -13.82 -2.28 6.76
CA ASN A 80 -14.17 -1.04 7.47
C ASN A 80 -15.02 -1.31 8.71
N PHE A 81 -15.95 -2.27 8.63
CA PHE A 81 -16.76 -2.69 9.77
C PHE A 81 -15.90 -3.31 10.88
N ILE A 82 -15.04 -4.28 10.54
CA ILE A 82 -14.13 -4.92 11.51
C ILE A 82 -13.21 -3.87 12.13
N ARG A 83 -12.64 -2.97 11.32
CA ARG A 83 -11.78 -1.88 11.81
C ARG A 83 -12.47 -0.98 12.83
N LYS A 84 -13.77 -0.73 12.67
CA LYS A 84 -14.57 0.10 13.57
C LYS A 84 -14.85 -0.62 14.90
N GLU A 85 -15.20 -1.90 14.84
CA GLU A 85 -15.70 -2.66 16.00
C GLU A 85 -14.57 -3.40 16.75
N ALA A 86 -13.52 -3.86 16.06
CA ALA A 86 -12.41 -4.64 16.62
C ALA A 86 -11.11 -3.80 16.72
N ARG A 87 -11.13 -2.78 17.59
CA ARG A 87 -10.01 -1.84 17.78
C ARG A 87 -8.68 -2.47 18.21
N HIS A 88 -8.71 -3.70 18.72
CA HIS A 88 -7.54 -4.46 19.15
C HIS A 88 -7.34 -5.71 18.31
N ASP A 89 -7.85 -5.74 17.08
CA ASP A 89 -7.57 -6.83 16.17
C ASP A 89 -6.06 -6.96 15.95
N ARG A 90 -5.59 -8.21 15.94
CA ARG A 90 -4.16 -8.54 15.86
C ARG A 90 -3.58 -8.20 14.49
N LEU A 91 -4.30 -8.51 13.40
CA LEU A 91 -3.83 -8.24 12.04
C LEU A 91 -3.67 -6.74 11.82
N PHE A 92 -4.65 -5.95 12.27
CA PHE A 92 -4.54 -4.50 12.18
C PHE A 92 -3.34 -3.95 12.96
N ARG A 93 -3.03 -4.51 14.14
CA ARG A 93 -1.86 -4.09 14.93
C ARG A 93 -0.53 -4.47 14.28
N GLU A 94 -0.44 -5.67 13.70
CA GLU A 94 0.78 -6.14 13.02
C GLU A 94 1.13 -5.24 11.84
N PHE A 95 0.14 -4.90 11.01
CA PHE A 95 0.33 -4.01 9.86
C PHE A 95 0.32 -2.52 10.24
N GLU A 96 -0.05 -2.13 11.47
CA GLU A 96 0.11 -0.77 12.01
C GLU A 96 1.56 -0.43 12.37
N LEU A 97 2.39 -1.45 12.59
CA LEU A 97 3.81 -1.26 12.85
C LEU A 97 4.51 -0.86 11.56
N GLU A 98 5.14 0.31 11.57
CA GLU A 98 5.89 0.87 10.44
C GLU A 98 7.04 -0.04 9.95
N ASN A 99 7.42 -1.04 10.75
CA ASN A 99 8.50 -1.99 10.49
C ASN A 99 8.05 -3.27 9.77
N MET A 100 6.76 -3.45 9.46
CA MET A 100 6.33 -4.63 8.73
C MET A 100 6.82 -4.53 7.29
N ILE A 101 7.87 -5.28 6.96
CA ILE A 101 8.28 -5.53 5.59
C ILE A 101 7.17 -6.41 5.01
N ILE A 102 6.36 -5.85 4.11
CA ILE A 102 5.54 -6.67 3.22
C ILE A 102 6.57 -7.36 2.33
N GLU A 103 6.88 -8.63 2.61
CA GLU A 103 7.65 -9.43 1.65
C GLU A 103 6.91 -9.34 0.32
N GLU A 104 7.60 -8.83 -0.71
CA GLU A 104 7.14 -8.92 -2.09
C GLU A 104 7.06 -10.42 -2.42
N GLU A 105 5.95 -11.07 -2.06
CA GLU A 105 5.52 -12.25 -2.80
C GLU A 105 5.30 -11.75 -4.22
N ALA A 106 6.24 -12.15 -5.08
CA ALA A 106 6.39 -11.77 -6.46
C ALA A 106 5.19 -12.22 -7.31
N GLU A 107 4.02 -11.62 -7.09
CA GLU A 107 2.81 -11.82 -7.88
C GLU A 107 1.90 -10.57 -7.93
N THR A 108 2.41 -9.40 -7.51
CA THR A 108 1.79 -8.08 -7.80
C THR A 108 2.06 -7.56 -9.22
N ASN A 109 2.53 -8.44 -10.10
CA ASN A 109 2.81 -8.16 -11.52
C ASN A 109 1.56 -7.97 -12.40
N ILE A 110 0.34 -7.95 -11.86
CA ILE A 110 -0.87 -7.69 -12.66
C ILE A 110 -1.36 -6.24 -12.55
N PHE A 111 -1.06 -5.52 -11.46
CA PHE A 111 -1.47 -4.10 -11.34
C PHE A 111 -0.31 -3.10 -11.51
N ASN A 112 0.94 -3.50 -11.24
CA ASN A 112 2.09 -2.59 -11.34
C ASN A 112 2.91 -2.71 -12.64
N LEU A 113 2.81 -3.79 -13.42
CA LEU A 113 3.62 -3.94 -14.64
C LEU A 113 2.96 -3.46 -15.94
N ASP A 114 1.64 -3.36 -16.02
CA ASP A 114 0.99 -2.89 -17.25
C ASP A 114 1.04 -1.37 -17.41
N ILE A 115 1.22 -0.63 -16.31
CA ILE A 115 1.37 0.83 -16.33
C ILE A 115 2.84 1.23 -16.60
N LEU A 116 3.80 0.40 -16.21
CA LEU A 116 5.23 0.73 -16.28
C LEU A 116 5.97 0.18 -17.52
N LYS A 117 5.32 -0.59 -18.40
CA LYS A 117 5.93 -1.07 -19.68
C LYS A 117 5.54 -0.29 -20.93
N LYS A 118 4.75 0.78 -20.80
CA LYS A 118 4.41 1.69 -21.91
C LYS A 118 4.55 3.14 -21.46
N THR A 119 5.77 3.58 -21.18
CA THR A 119 6.27 4.97 -21.32
C THR A 119 7.76 4.99 -20.98
#